data_AF-A0A7Y5MUC9-F1
#
_entry.id   AF-A0A7Y5MUC9-F1
#
_cell.length_a   1.000
_cell.length_b   1.000
_cell.length_c   1.000
_cell.angle_alpha   90.00
_cell.angle_beta   90.00
_cell.angle_gamma   90.00
#
_symmetry.space_group_name_H-M   'P 1'
#
loop_
_entity.id
_entity.type
_entity.pdbx_description
1 polymer ?
#
loop_
_entity_poly.entity_id
_entity_poly.type
_entity_poly.pdbx_seq_one_letter_code
_entity_poly.pdbx_strand_id
1 'polypeptide(L)'
;SQRVTIVPGYGLAVAQAQHTCHEFEKVLEQKGVEVAYAVHPVAGRMPGHMNVLLAEADVPYPKLKEMDEVNPLLPNTDVVIVIGANDVVNPAAETDPGSPIYGMPIIKANTAKNVIVMKRSMGKGYAGIENELFYDKKTRMLFGDAKASLEKLITELKSA
;
A
#
# COMPACT_ATOMS: atom_id res chain seq x y z
N SER A 1 -8.53 6.04 -13.41
CA SER A 1 -7.44 6.70 -12.67
C SER A 1 -6.24 6.81 -13.57
N GLN A 2 -5.53 7.94 -13.54
CA GLN A 2 -4.30 8.15 -14.31
C GLN A 2 -3.05 7.87 -13.47
N ARG A 3 -3.11 8.06 -12.14
CA ARG A 3 -1.99 7.81 -11.21
C ARG A 3 -2.38 6.91 -10.05
N VAL A 4 -1.66 5.81 -9.87
CA VAL A 4 -1.86 4.84 -8.79
C VAL A 4 -0.56 4.63 -8.02
N THR A 5 -0.64 4.70 -6.69
CA THR A 5 0.49 4.39 -5.81
C THR A 5 0.17 3.16 -4.96
N ILE A 6 0.99 2.12 -5.03
CA ILE A 6 0.86 0.90 -4.23
C ILE A 6 1.71 1.04 -2.97
N VAL A 7 1.11 0.82 -1.80
CA VAL A 7 1.80 0.79 -0.50
C VAL A 7 1.82 -0.65 0.02
N PRO A 8 2.90 -1.42 -0.23
CA PRO A 8 3.00 -2.79 0.22
C PRO A 8 3.37 -2.84 1.71
N GLY A 9 2.85 -3.85 2.40
CA GLY A 9 3.16 -4.10 3.80
C GLY A 9 3.24 -5.59 4.13
N TYR A 10 3.29 -5.90 5.43
CA TYR A 10 3.52 -7.27 5.90
C TYR A 10 2.49 -8.29 5.39
N GLY A 11 1.23 -7.89 5.19
CA GLY A 11 0.21 -8.78 4.64
C GLY A 11 0.50 -9.26 3.21
N LEU A 12 1.21 -8.47 2.39
CA LEU A 12 1.68 -8.90 1.06
C LEU A 12 2.71 -10.02 1.19
N ALA A 13 3.65 -9.89 2.14
CA ALA A 13 4.65 -10.91 2.43
C ALA A 13 4.01 -12.22 2.95
N VAL A 14 3.06 -12.11 3.89
CA VAL A 14 2.34 -13.27 4.43
C VAL A 14 1.61 -14.05 3.34
N ALA A 15 1.02 -13.34 2.37
CA ALA A 15 0.31 -13.95 1.25
C ALA A 15 1.21 -14.40 0.09
N GLN A 16 2.53 -14.11 0.14
CA GLN A 16 3.46 -14.34 -0.96
C GLN A 16 2.94 -13.74 -2.28
N ALA A 17 2.43 -12.51 -2.20
CA ALA A 17 1.69 -11.86 -3.27
C ALA A 17 2.55 -10.91 -4.14
N GLN A 18 3.87 -10.87 -3.96
CA GLN A 18 4.77 -9.95 -4.65
C GLN A 18 4.72 -10.09 -6.18
N HIS A 19 4.75 -11.32 -6.70
CA HIS A 19 4.66 -11.58 -8.15
C HIS A 19 3.29 -11.18 -8.71
N THR A 20 2.21 -11.54 -8.01
CA THR A 20 0.86 -11.14 -8.39
C THR A 20 0.68 -9.62 -8.34
N CYS A 21 1.31 -8.95 -7.38
CA CYS A 21 1.29 -7.49 -7.29
C CYS A 21 2.03 -6.84 -8.46
N HIS A 22 3.14 -7.42 -8.91
CA HIS A 22 3.86 -6.97 -10.10
C HIS A 22 3.08 -7.22 -11.39
N GLU A 23 2.38 -8.36 -11.51
CA GLU A 23 1.45 -8.60 -12.63
C GLU A 23 0.31 -7.58 -12.64
N PHE A 24 -0.28 -7.29 -11.48
CA PHE A 24 -1.34 -6.29 -11.35
C PHE A 24 -0.87 -4.90 -11.80
N GLU A 25 0.32 -4.49 -11.38
CA GLU A 25 0.96 -3.26 -11.85
C GLU A 25 1.12 -3.25 -13.38
N LYS A 26 1.68 -4.31 -13.98
CA LYS A 26 1.81 -4.42 -15.44
C LYS A 26 0.48 -4.29 -16.19
N VAL A 27 -0.60 -4.89 -15.67
CA VAL A 27 -1.93 -4.79 -16.29
C VAL A 27 -2.47 -3.36 -16.22
N LEU A 28 -2.25 -2.65 -15.11
CA LEU A 28 -2.61 -1.24 -15.00
C LEU A 28 -1.83 -0.38 -16.00
N GLU A 29 -0.52 -0.61 -16.14
CA GLU A 29 0.32 0.14 -17.07
C GLU A 29 -0.04 -0.12 -18.54
N GLN A 30 -0.40 -1.35 -18.90
CA GLN A 30 -0.93 -1.67 -20.23
C GLN A 30 -2.20 -0.87 -20.59
N LYS A 31 -2.93 -0.40 -19.58
CA LYS A 31 -4.09 0.49 -19.73
C LYS A 31 -3.74 1.97 -19.61
N GLY A 32 -2.46 2.32 -19.60
CA GLY A 32 -1.97 3.71 -19.58
C GLY A 32 -1.98 4.36 -18.19
N VAL A 33 -2.06 3.58 -17.11
CA VAL A 33 -1.98 4.10 -15.74
C VAL A 33 -0.52 4.22 -15.32
N GLU A 34 -0.14 5.35 -14.73
CA GLU A 34 1.17 5.53 -14.08
C GLU A 34 1.15 4.85 -12.71
N VAL A 35 2.02 3.85 -12.50
CA VAL A 35 2.10 3.08 -11.26
C VAL A 35 3.46 3.22 -10.58
N ALA A 36 3.45 3.56 -9.29
CA ALA A 36 4.62 3.58 -8.43
C ALA A 36 4.39 2.80 -7.13
N TYR A 37 5.46 2.31 -6.52
CA TYR A 37 5.45 1.66 -5.21
C TYR A 37 6.01 2.63 -4.18
N ALA A 38 5.24 2.88 -3.12
CA ALA A 38 5.67 3.65 -1.96
C ALA A 38 6.18 2.70 -0.89
N VAL A 39 7.50 2.62 -0.74
CA VAL A 39 8.14 1.69 0.19
C VAL A 39 8.47 2.41 1.48
N HIS A 40 7.91 1.92 2.59
CA HIS A 40 8.27 2.42 3.91
C HIS A 40 9.48 1.66 4.45
N PRO A 41 10.48 2.33 5.07
CA PRO A 41 11.73 1.67 5.49
C PRO A 41 11.54 0.52 6.49
N VAL A 42 10.48 0.61 7.31
CA VAL A 42 10.10 -0.43 8.29
C VAL A 42 8.82 -1.19 7.92
N ALA A 43 8.36 -1.12 6.67
CA ALA A 43 7.27 -1.99 6.22
C ALA A 43 7.70 -3.46 6.28
N GLY A 44 6.93 -4.29 6.97
CA GLY A 44 7.21 -5.73 7.11
C GLY A 44 7.65 -6.12 8.52
N ARG A 45 8.73 -6.89 8.60
CA ARG A 45 9.30 -7.49 9.84
C ARG A 45 10.82 -7.52 9.86
N MET A 46 11.46 -6.98 8.84
CA MET A 46 12.90 -6.78 8.72
C MET A 46 13.15 -5.47 7.96
N PRO A 47 14.28 -4.78 8.18
CA PRO A 47 14.65 -3.61 7.38
C PRO A 47 14.68 -3.94 5.88
N GLY A 48 14.07 -3.07 5.06
CA GLY A 48 14.03 -3.27 3.60
C GLY A 48 13.21 -4.47 3.12
N HIS A 49 12.33 -5.04 3.95
CA HIS A 49 11.58 -6.26 3.61
C HIS A 49 10.84 -6.12 2.28
N MET A 50 10.16 -4.99 2.05
CA MET A 50 9.41 -4.79 0.80
C MET A 50 10.34 -4.60 -0.40
N ASN A 51 11.50 -3.94 -0.25
CA ASN A 51 12.48 -3.80 -1.32
C ASN A 51 12.96 -5.19 -1.79
N VAL A 52 13.26 -6.09 -0.85
CA VAL A 52 13.70 -7.46 -1.18
C VAL A 52 12.62 -8.22 -1.93
N LEU A 53 11.38 -8.23 -1.43
CA LEU A 53 10.29 -8.97 -2.08
C LEU A 53 9.93 -8.41 -3.46
N LEU A 54 9.96 -7.10 -3.63
CA LEU A 54 9.66 -6.47 -4.93
C LEU A 54 10.81 -6.69 -5.92
N ALA A 55 12.06 -6.69 -5.46
CA ALA A 55 13.21 -7.07 -6.28
C ALA A 55 13.16 -8.54 -6.70
N GLU A 56 12.78 -9.45 -5.79
CA GLU A 56 12.54 -10.87 -6.11
C GLU A 56 11.43 -11.05 -7.16
N ALA A 57 10.44 -10.16 -7.16
CA ALA A 57 9.36 -10.13 -8.14
C ALA A 57 9.70 -9.42 -9.45
N ASP A 58 10.97 -9.05 -9.68
CA ASP A 58 11.46 -8.31 -10.86
C ASP A 58 10.82 -6.92 -11.05
N VAL A 59 10.38 -6.27 -9.96
CA VAL A 59 9.87 -4.89 -10.03
C VAL A 59 11.03 -3.92 -10.31
N PRO A 60 10.95 -3.08 -11.34
CA PRO A 60 12.00 -2.11 -11.65
C PRO A 60 12.28 -1.13 -10.51
N TYR A 61 13.54 -1.02 -10.08
CA TYR A 61 13.98 -0.08 -9.04
C TYR A 61 13.46 1.36 -9.19
N PRO A 62 13.39 1.97 -10.39
CA PRO A 62 12.88 3.34 -10.53
C PRO A 62 11.43 3.53 -10.08
N LYS A 63 10.64 2.45 -10.00
CA LYS A 63 9.26 2.46 -9.50
C LYS A 63 9.18 2.36 -7.99
N LEU A 64 10.24 1.89 -7.34
CA LEU A 64 10.34 1.83 -5.88
C LEU A 64 10.71 3.23 -5.39
N LYS A 65 9.74 3.92 -4.82
CA LYS A 65 9.89 5.27 -4.28
C LYS A 65 9.94 5.19 -2.77
N GLU A 66 10.94 5.85 -2.20
CA GLU A 66 11.00 6.04 -0.77
C GLU A 66 9.89 7.00 -0.32
N MET A 67 9.54 6.93 0.96
CA MET A 67 8.44 7.70 1.55
C MET A 67 8.57 9.22 1.31
N ASP A 68 9.78 9.78 1.41
CA ASP A 68 10.01 11.23 1.22
C ASP A 68 9.83 11.68 -0.23
N GLU A 69 10.03 10.78 -1.20
CA GLU A 69 9.77 11.04 -2.61
C GLU A 69 8.27 10.98 -2.91
N VAL A 70 7.56 10.01 -2.32
CA VAL A 70 6.14 9.76 -2.60
C VAL A 70 5.23 10.77 -1.90
N ASN A 71 5.49 11.11 -0.65
CA ASN A 71 4.56 11.89 0.17
C ASN A 71 4.16 13.24 -0.47
N PRO A 72 5.06 14.02 -1.10
CA PRO A 72 4.69 15.24 -1.82
C PRO A 72 3.82 15.02 -3.06
N LEU A 73 3.85 13.82 -3.64
CA LEU A 73 3.10 13.47 -4.85
C LEU A 73 1.68 12.99 -4.56
N LEU A 74 1.45 12.41 -3.38
CA LEU A 74 0.17 11.80 -2.99
C LEU A 74 -1.05 12.72 -3.13
N PRO A 75 -1.01 14.04 -2.84
CA PRO A 75 -2.15 14.92 -3.10
C PRO A 75 -2.64 14.94 -4.55
N ASN A 76 -1.75 14.62 -5.50
CA ASN A 76 -2.05 14.53 -6.94
C ASN A 76 -2.27 13.08 -7.42
N THR A 77 -2.18 12.08 -6.53
CA THR A 77 -2.43 10.67 -6.84
C THR A 77 -3.93 10.38 -6.78
N ASP A 78 -4.46 9.70 -7.81
CA ASP A 78 -5.90 9.42 -7.89
C ASP A 78 -6.33 8.31 -6.92
N VAL A 79 -5.50 7.26 -6.79
CA VAL A 79 -5.77 6.13 -5.91
C VAL A 79 -4.48 5.65 -5.26
N VAL A 80 -4.49 5.54 -3.93
CA VAL A 80 -3.49 4.78 -3.18
C VAL A 80 -4.05 3.41 -2.84
N ILE A 81 -3.33 2.34 -3.18
CA ILE A 81 -3.70 0.96 -2.88
C ILE A 81 -2.76 0.44 -1.78
N VAL A 82 -3.27 0.36 -0.56
CA VAL A 82 -2.53 -0.18 0.59
C VAL A 82 -2.72 -1.69 0.63
N ILE A 83 -1.65 -2.47 0.45
CA ILE A 83 -1.71 -3.94 0.38
C ILE A 83 -1.04 -4.52 1.63
N GLY A 84 -1.86 -4.91 2.60
CA GLY A 84 -1.37 -5.58 3.81
C GLY A 84 -0.50 -4.70 4.72
N ALA A 85 -0.49 -3.38 4.52
CA ALA A 85 0.13 -2.43 5.43
C ALA A 85 -0.90 -1.92 6.46
N ASN A 86 -0.41 -1.49 7.62
CA ASN A 86 -1.25 -0.91 8.67
C ASN A 86 -0.55 0.25 9.37
N ASP A 87 0.41 -0.03 10.25
CA ASP A 87 1.03 1.01 11.09
C ASP A 87 1.76 2.08 10.26
N VAL A 88 2.41 1.69 9.16
CA VAL A 88 3.17 2.60 8.26
C VAL A 88 2.30 3.56 7.42
N VAL A 89 0.97 3.44 7.51
CA VAL A 89 0.01 4.36 6.89
C VAL A 89 -0.95 4.97 7.93
N ASN A 90 -0.69 4.79 9.22
CA ASN A 90 -1.62 5.17 10.28
C ASN A 90 -1.45 6.65 10.67
N PRO A 91 -2.45 7.53 10.44
CA PRO A 91 -2.35 8.96 10.72
C PRO A 91 -2.11 9.29 12.20
N ALA A 92 -2.39 8.36 13.12
CA ALA A 92 -2.13 8.52 14.55
C ALA A 92 -0.66 8.85 14.86
N ALA A 93 0.27 8.45 13.97
CA ALA A 93 1.68 8.79 14.10
C ALA A 93 1.96 10.30 14.04
N GLU A 94 1.09 11.09 13.39
CA GLU A 94 1.24 12.55 13.29
C GLU A 94 0.24 13.31 14.16
N THR A 95 -0.90 12.71 14.48
CA THR A 95 -2.07 13.41 15.03
C THR A 95 -2.34 13.12 16.50
N ASP A 96 -1.85 12.01 17.04
CA ASP A 96 -2.11 11.59 18.42
C ASP A 96 -0.80 11.44 19.22
N PRO A 97 -0.42 12.44 20.04
CA PRO A 97 0.74 12.37 20.93
C PRO A 97 0.72 11.21 21.93
N GLY A 98 -0.44 10.62 22.21
CA GLY A 98 -0.58 9.45 23.09
C GLY A 98 -0.37 8.11 22.36
N SER A 99 -0.28 8.13 21.03
CA SER A 99 -0.13 6.93 20.22
C SER A 99 1.27 6.30 20.39
N PRO A 100 1.39 4.97 20.50
CA PRO A 100 2.68 4.28 20.53
C PRO A 100 3.55 4.50 19.28
N ILE A 101 2.96 4.98 18.19
CA ILE A 101 3.66 5.27 16.93
C ILE A 101 3.82 6.77 16.68
N TYR A 102 3.53 7.63 17.67
CA TYR A 102 3.67 9.08 17.51
C TYR A 102 5.11 9.46 17.17
N GLY A 103 5.27 10.31 16.15
CA GLY A 103 6.57 10.72 15.60
C GLY A 103 7.22 9.71 14.64
N MET A 104 6.64 8.52 14.45
CA MET A 104 7.08 7.60 13.41
C MET A 104 6.76 8.22 12.04
N PRO A 105 7.74 8.33 11.11
CA PRO A 105 7.42 8.71 9.75
C PRO A 105 6.42 7.71 9.15
N ILE A 106 5.51 8.17 8.30
CA ILE A 106 4.50 7.35 7.65
C ILE A 106 4.31 7.75 6.19
N ILE A 107 3.78 6.83 5.40
CA ILE A 107 3.23 7.18 4.08
C ILE A 107 1.86 7.81 4.28
N LYS A 108 1.71 9.06 3.86
CA LYS A 108 0.51 9.89 4.08
C LYS A 108 -0.62 9.55 3.10
N ALA A 109 -1.01 8.27 3.06
CA ALA A 109 -2.00 7.74 2.12
C ALA A 109 -3.32 8.51 2.15
N ASN A 110 -3.73 9.02 3.31
CA ASN A 110 -4.91 9.86 3.51
C ASN A 110 -4.89 11.17 2.69
N THR A 111 -3.75 11.61 2.18
CA THR A 111 -3.66 12.83 1.35
C THR A 111 -4.09 12.61 -0.10
N ALA A 112 -4.15 11.37 -0.57
CA ALA A 112 -4.60 11.04 -1.92
C ALA A 112 -6.10 11.27 -2.13
N LYS A 113 -6.54 11.29 -3.40
CA LYS A 113 -7.96 11.49 -3.75
C LYS A 113 -8.84 10.33 -3.28
N ASN A 114 -8.35 9.10 -3.40
CA ASN A 114 -9.01 7.89 -2.90
C ASN A 114 -7.98 6.91 -2.33
N VAL A 115 -8.41 6.08 -1.38
CA VAL A 115 -7.57 5.03 -0.79
C VAL A 115 -8.32 3.71 -0.82
N ILE A 116 -7.66 2.63 -1.23
CA ILE A 116 -8.16 1.27 -1.14
C ILE A 116 -7.23 0.50 -0.20
N VAL A 117 -7.78 -0.11 0.84
CA VAL A 117 -7.01 -0.92 1.78
C VAL A 117 -7.37 -2.39 1.63
N MET A 118 -6.39 -3.19 1.27
CA MET A 118 -6.51 -4.64 1.09
C MET A 118 -5.97 -5.37 2.33
N LYS A 119 -6.85 -6.02 3.07
CA LYS A 119 -6.51 -6.83 4.26
C LYS A 119 -7.63 -7.81 4.61
N ARG A 120 -7.35 -8.79 5.48
CA ARG A 120 -8.31 -9.88 5.78
C ARG A 120 -9.50 -9.47 6.65
N SER A 121 -9.35 -8.47 7.52
CA SER A 121 -10.35 -8.03 8.50
C SER A 121 -10.03 -6.63 9.00
N MET A 122 -10.71 -6.09 10.00
CA MET A 122 -10.31 -4.84 10.71
C MET A 122 -9.17 -5.02 11.71
N GLY A 123 -8.50 -6.19 11.74
CA GLY A 123 -7.43 -6.50 12.69
C GLY A 123 -6.26 -5.51 12.74
N LYS A 124 -5.65 -5.39 13.91
CA LYS A 124 -4.58 -4.42 14.23
C LYS A 124 -3.24 -4.78 13.58
N GLY A 125 -2.34 -3.80 13.49
CA GLY A 125 -0.98 -3.97 13.04
C GLY A 125 -0.06 -4.51 14.13
N TYR A 126 1.25 -4.28 13.98
CA TYR A 126 2.23 -4.66 14.99
C TYR A 126 2.10 -3.81 16.27
N ALA A 127 1.81 -2.52 16.12
CA ALA A 127 1.63 -1.59 17.23
C ALA A 127 0.37 -1.85 18.09
N GLY A 128 -0.52 -2.76 17.68
CA GLY A 128 -1.70 -3.13 18.49
C GLY A 128 -2.74 -2.02 18.63
N ILE A 129 -2.72 -1.00 17.76
CA ILE A 129 -3.68 0.10 17.73
C ILE A 129 -4.59 0.05 16.51
N GLU A 130 -5.72 0.75 16.60
CA GLU A 130 -6.59 0.98 15.46
C GLU A 130 -5.97 1.98 14.49
N ASN A 131 -6.48 2.00 13.27
CA ASN A 131 -6.00 2.88 12.22
C ASN A 131 -7.14 3.72 11.67
N GLU A 132 -7.07 5.01 11.93
CA GLU A 132 -8.10 5.98 11.56
C GLU A 132 -8.27 6.11 10.04
N LEU A 133 -7.23 5.79 9.26
CA LEU A 133 -7.31 5.77 7.80
C LEU A 133 -8.45 4.88 7.30
N PHE A 134 -8.74 3.78 8.00
CA PHE A 134 -9.76 2.81 7.58
C PHE A 134 -11.18 3.35 7.68
N TYR A 135 -11.37 4.44 8.44
CA TYR A 135 -12.64 5.11 8.63
C TYR A 135 -12.75 6.42 7.85
N ASP A 136 -11.69 6.84 7.16
CA ASP A 136 -11.71 8.03 6.30
C ASP A 136 -12.74 7.85 5.17
N LYS A 137 -13.52 8.90 4.89
CA LYS A 137 -14.57 8.90 3.86
C LYS A 137 -14.04 8.56 2.45
N LYS A 138 -12.77 8.83 2.17
CA LYS A 138 -12.07 8.55 0.91
C LYS A 138 -11.49 7.13 0.86
N THR A 139 -11.53 6.41 1.97
CA THR A 139 -11.02 5.04 2.08
C THR A 139 -12.12 4.03 1.78
N ARG A 140 -11.75 2.97 1.08
CA ARG A 140 -12.57 1.77 0.85
C ARG A 140 -11.78 0.55 1.30
N MET A 141 -12.44 -0.32 2.06
CA MET A 141 -11.86 -1.58 2.52
C MET A 141 -12.18 -2.69 1.51
N LEU A 142 -11.15 -3.39 1.05
CA LEU A 142 -11.28 -4.60 0.25
C LEU A 142 -10.84 -5.79 1.11
N PHE A 143 -11.82 -6.50 1.68
CA PHE A 143 -11.53 -7.61 2.58
C PHE A 143 -11.17 -8.90 1.83
N GLY A 144 -10.05 -9.51 2.20
CA GLY A 144 -9.60 -10.76 1.63
C GLY A 144 -8.13 -11.06 1.87
N ASP A 145 -7.70 -12.23 1.43
CA ASP A 145 -6.28 -12.53 1.23
C ASP A 145 -5.71 -11.64 0.13
N ALA A 146 -4.48 -11.15 0.31
CA ALA A 146 -3.89 -10.17 -0.62
C ALA A 146 -3.67 -10.77 -2.01
N LYS A 147 -3.15 -12.00 -2.09
CA LYS A 147 -2.88 -12.67 -3.37
C LYS A 147 -4.18 -12.97 -4.11
N ALA A 148 -5.13 -13.62 -3.45
CA ALA A 148 -6.42 -13.96 -4.07
C ALA A 148 -7.21 -12.72 -4.51
N SER A 149 -7.13 -11.61 -3.76
CA SER A 149 -7.79 -10.37 -4.14
C SER A 149 -7.14 -9.72 -5.37
N LEU A 150 -5.81 -9.73 -5.45
CA LEU A 150 -5.08 -9.23 -6.63
C LEU A 150 -5.38 -10.08 -7.87
N GLU A 151 -5.40 -11.40 -7.78
CA GLU A 151 -5.71 -12.30 -8.90
C GLU A 151 -7.12 -12.03 -9.47
N LYS A 152 -8.10 -11.79 -8.60
CA LYS A 152 -9.46 -11.39 -9.00
C LYS A 152 -9.44 -10.03 -9.71
N LEU A 153 -8.77 -9.04 -9.15
CA LEU A 153 -8.66 -7.71 -9.76
C LEU A 153 -7.99 -7.77 -11.14
N ILE A 154 -6.92 -8.54 -11.29
CA ILE A 154 -6.24 -8.77 -12.57
C ILE A 154 -7.22 -9.36 -13.59
N THR A 155 -8.00 -10.37 -13.18
CA THR A 155 -8.99 -11.02 -14.05
C THR A 155 -10.02 -10.02 -14.55
N GLU A 156 -10.64 -9.27 -13.63
CA GLU A 156 -11.63 -8.24 -13.99
C GLU A 156 -11.04 -7.15 -14.90
N LEU A 157 -9.81 -6.72 -14.62
CA LEU A 157 -9.14 -5.71 -15.46
C LEU A 157 -8.83 -6.22 -16.87
N LYS A 158 -8.47 -7.49 -17.04
CA LYS A 158 -8.21 -8.07 -18.37
C LYS A 158 -9.51 -8.25 -19.17
N SER A 159 -10.65 -8.43 -18.49
CA SER A 159 -11.97 -8.60 -19.12
C SER A 159 -12.67 -7.28 -19.48
N ALA A 160 -12.23 -6.16 -18.89
CA ALA A 160 -12.72 -4.81 -19.17
C ALA A 160 -11.92 -4.12 -20.28
#